data_AF-A0A833RJR6-F1
#
_entry.id   AF-A0A833RJR6-F1
#
_cell.length_a   1.000
_cell.length_b   1.000
_cell.length_c   1.000
_cell.angle_alpha   90.00
_cell.angle_beta   90.00
_cell.angle_gamma   90.00
#
_symmetry.space_group_name_H-M   'P 1'
#
loop_
_entity.id
_entity.type
_entity.pdbx_description
1 polymer ?
#
loop_
_entity_poly.entity_id
_entity_poly.type
_entity_poly.pdbx_seq_one_letter_code
_entity_poly.pdbx_strand_id
1 'polypeptide(L)'
;QTISTECEEVKAGEEFCWKCRGETADADGNAASSFPHIQDLCPADRRRIALLVKQLIKCAKETRDAKSELTVSESEKEAMRIQYETSLDRRETEKKQLEFQLNAARGEASELKIRISRILELLTRQIAVQEKQFLELTRTVGDLAEEKSRLRNALAEKQMETDALEGEFQRTKELLEKATRSGRCKDAARMAHQACQTEELEITTNTEEEFDRDSISCRLQNVRIKSKNDLDEPTTEGTLLRELFFRKPSVEESGSLDIIPVLSESDLKTRHTKPALFP
;
A
#
# COMPACT_ATOMS: atom_id res chain seq x y z
N GLN A 1 -37.20 29.09 36.83
CA GLN A 1 -38.39 29.84 37.29
C GLN A 1 -38.79 29.27 38.64
N THR A 2 -38.69 30.07 39.68
CA THR A 2 -39.02 29.75 41.07
C THR A 2 -40.54 29.64 41.23
N ILE A 3 -41.04 28.49 41.68
CA ILE A 3 -42.46 28.30 42.02
C ILE A 3 -42.62 28.70 43.49
N SER A 4 -43.14 29.90 43.73
CA SER A 4 -43.59 30.35 45.04
C SER A 4 -44.79 29.51 45.47
N THR A 5 -44.62 28.67 46.48
CA THR A 5 -45.71 28.02 47.20
C THR A 5 -46.21 28.96 48.28
N GLU A 6 -47.06 29.91 47.89
CA GLU A 6 -47.85 30.68 48.85
C GLU A 6 -48.92 29.74 49.44
N CYS A 7 -48.74 29.35 50.71
CA CYS A 7 -49.78 28.71 51.49
C CYS A 7 -50.90 29.72 51.71
N GLU A 8 -51.91 29.66 50.87
CA GLU A 8 -53.17 30.37 51.07
C GLU A 8 -53.83 29.81 52.34
N GLU A 9 -53.76 30.59 53.43
CA GLU A 9 -54.57 30.38 54.62
C GLU A 9 -56.04 30.38 54.20
N VAL A 10 -56.66 29.19 54.17
CA VAL A 10 -58.10 29.04 54.05
C VAL A 10 -58.72 29.62 55.32
N LYS A 11 -58.93 30.93 55.34
CA LYS A 11 -59.86 31.57 56.26
C LYS A 11 -61.21 30.91 55.98
N ALA A 12 -61.69 30.13 56.94
CA ALA A 12 -63.06 29.66 56.95
C ALA A 12 -63.94 30.91 56.94
N GLY A 13 -64.41 31.32 55.76
CA GLY A 13 -65.51 32.25 55.67
C GLY A 13 -66.66 31.60 56.43
N GLU A 14 -67.25 32.33 57.37
CA GLU A 14 -68.56 31.97 57.90
C GLU A 14 -69.54 32.01 56.71
N GLU A 15 -69.68 30.87 56.03
CA GLU A 15 -70.67 30.72 54.98
C GLU A 15 -72.06 30.84 55.61
N PHE A 16 -72.71 31.95 55.27
CA PHE A 16 -74.00 32.34 55.78
C PHE A 16 -75.07 31.36 55.25
N CYS A 17 -75.44 30.36 56.05
CA CYS A 17 -76.46 29.38 55.66
C CYS A 17 -77.86 29.90 55.95
N TRP A 18 -78.54 30.41 54.92
CA TRP A 18 -79.93 30.89 54.99
C TRP A 18 -80.93 29.81 55.45
N LYS A 19 -80.61 28.52 55.28
CA LYS A 19 -81.45 27.39 55.71
C LYS A 19 -81.36 27.09 57.22
N CYS A 20 -80.37 27.61 57.92
CA CYS A 20 -80.14 27.34 59.34
C CYS A 20 -80.84 28.34 60.28
N ARG A 21 -81.42 29.42 59.74
CA ARG A 21 -81.98 30.53 60.54
C ARG A 21 -83.44 30.34 60.98
N GLY A 22 -84.10 29.24 60.62
CA GLY A 22 -85.48 28.96 61.07
C GLY A 22 -86.51 30.03 60.69
N GLU A 23 -86.20 30.92 59.73
CA GLU A 23 -87.03 32.07 59.34
C GLU A 23 -87.90 31.81 58.10
N THR A 24 -88.24 30.55 57.85
CA THR A 24 -89.33 30.19 56.92
C THR A 24 -90.32 29.29 57.64
N ALA A 25 -90.92 29.82 58.70
CA ALA A 25 -92.26 29.42 59.10
C ALA A 25 -93.19 30.50 58.57
N ASP A 26 -93.90 30.16 57.50
CA ASP A 26 -95.23 30.67 57.10
C ASP A 26 -95.36 30.68 55.57
N ALA A 27 -95.67 29.51 54.99
CA ALA A 27 -96.71 29.34 53.97
C ALA A 27 -96.61 27.93 53.34
N ASP A 28 -97.72 27.22 53.43
CA ASP A 28 -98.12 26.04 52.67
C ASP A 28 -97.42 24.69 52.96
N GLY A 29 -98.21 23.83 53.60
CA GLY A 29 -97.86 22.48 53.97
C GLY A 29 -97.61 21.59 52.76
N ASN A 30 -96.41 21.04 52.68
CA ASN A 30 -96.18 19.61 52.84
C ASN A 30 -94.68 19.32 52.87
N ALA A 31 -94.22 18.73 53.98
CA ALA A 31 -92.94 18.04 54.11
C ALA A 31 -91.65 18.86 53.87
N ALA A 32 -91.50 20.01 54.54
CA ALA A 32 -90.17 20.53 54.82
C ALA A 32 -89.64 19.83 56.09
N SER A 33 -88.94 18.70 55.89
CA SER A 33 -88.18 18.05 56.96
C SER A 33 -87.20 19.06 57.55
N SER A 34 -87.48 19.54 58.76
CA SER A 34 -86.55 20.32 59.57
C SER A 34 -85.35 19.42 59.86
N PHE A 35 -84.29 19.56 59.05
CA PHE A 35 -83.04 18.89 59.33
C PHE A 35 -82.48 19.51 60.61
N PRO A 36 -82.19 18.70 61.66
CA PRO A 36 -81.66 19.23 62.90
C PRO A 36 -80.37 19.99 62.63
N HIS A 37 -80.33 21.24 63.09
CA HIS A 37 -79.14 22.07 62.97
C HIS A 37 -78.05 21.51 63.88
N ILE A 38 -76.77 21.71 63.54
CA ILE A 38 -75.68 21.15 64.35
C ILE A 38 -75.69 21.67 65.79
N GLN A 39 -76.29 22.84 66.04
CA GLN A 39 -76.47 23.41 67.37
C GLN A 39 -77.55 22.69 68.21
N ASP A 40 -78.45 21.95 67.57
CA ASP A 40 -79.51 21.15 68.21
C ASP A 40 -78.99 19.82 68.77
N LEU A 41 -77.78 19.41 68.36
CA LEU A 41 -77.12 18.20 68.84
C LEU A 41 -76.46 18.40 70.20
N CYS A 42 -76.31 17.33 70.99
CA CYS A 42 -75.64 17.43 72.28
C CYS A 42 -74.14 17.79 72.11
N PRO A 43 -73.50 18.43 73.11
CA PRO A 43 -72.09 18.84 73.01
C PRO A 43 -71.10 17.69 72.72
N ALA A 44 -71.43 16.45 73.07
CA ALA A 44 -70.60 15.28 72.77
C ALA A 44 -70.64 14.94 71.27
N ASP A 45 -71.83 14.95 70.66
CA ASP A 45 -72.02 14.67 69.24
C ASP A 45 -71.41 15.78 68.37
N ARG A 46 -71.57 17.05 68.76
CA ARG A 46 -70.90 18.18 68.08
C ARG A 46 -69.37 18.02 68.05
N ARG A 47 -68.77 17.58 69.16
CA ARG A 47 -67.31 17.32 69.24
C ARG A 47 -66.89 16.15 68.35
N ARG A 48 -67.70 15.07 68.30
CA ARG A 48 -67.44 13.92 67.43
C ARG A 48 -67.53 14.29 65.96
N ILE A 49 -68.55 15.06 65.57
CA ILE A 49 -68.71 15.56 64.19
C ILE A 49 -67.53 16.46 63.81
N ALA A 50 -67.14 17.40 64.67
CA ALA A 50 -65.98 18.25 64.40
C ALA A 50 -64.67 17.46 64.22
N LEU A 51 -64.47 16.38 64.99
CA LEU A 51 -63.32 15.49 64.82
C LEU A 51 -63.37 14.76 63.47
N LEU A 52 -64.54 14.23 63.08
CA LEU A 52 -64.73 13.57 61.79
C LEU A 52 -64.51 14.54 60.62
N VAL A 53 -64.99 15.78 60.73
CA VAL A 53 -64.74 16.83 59.72
C VAL A 53 -63.25 17.14 59.61
N LYS A 54 -62.53 17.26 60.74
CA LYS A 54 -61.06 17.43 60.73
C LYS A 54 -60.35 16.27 60.05
N GLN A 55 -60.76 15.03 60.34
CA GLN A 55 -60.21 13.84 59.70
C GLN A 55 -60.52 13.82 58.20
N LEU A 56 -61.74 14.17 57.80
CA LEU A 56 -62.14 14.25 56.39
C LEU A 56 -61.32 15.29 55.62
N ILE A 57 -61.12 16.48 56.19
CA ILE A 57 -60.26 17.53 55.60
C ILE A 57 -58.83 17.01 55.45
N LYS A 58 -58.29 16.31 56.47
CA LYS A 58 -56.96 15.71 56.41
C LYS A 58 -56.86 14.68 55.29
N CYS A 59 -57.78 13.72 55.22
CA CYS A 59 -57.82 12.70 54.17
C CYS A 59 -57.99 13.32 52.77
N ALA A 60 -58.82 14.37 52.64
CA ALA A 60 -59.01 15.06 51.37
C ALA A 60 -57.73 15.77 50.91
N LYS A 61 -56.99 16.38 51.83
CA LYS A 61 -55.67 16.99 51.56
C LYS A 61 -54.66 15.92 51.14
N GLU A 62 -54.50 14.86 51.93
CA GLU A 62 -53.59 13.74 51.62
C GLU A 62 -53.89 13.11 50.26
N THR A 63 -55.18 12.96 49.91
CA THR A 63 -55.58 12.44 48.60
C THR A 63 -55.23 13.40 47.46
N ARG A 64 -55.36 14.71 47.67
CA ARG A 64 -54.96 15.72 46.68
C ARG A 64 -53.44 15.72 46.48
N ASP A 65 -52.70 15.70 47.58
CA ASP A 65 -51.24 15.71 47.57
C ASP A 65 -50.71 14.44 46.87
N ALA A 66 -51.23 13.27 47.22
CA ALA A 66 -50.88 12.00 46.56
C ALA A 66 -51.21 11.97 45.06
N LYS A 67 -52.34 12.58 44.65
CA LYS A 67 -52.66 12.72 43.21
C LYS A 67 -51.67 13.64 42.50
N SER A 68 -51.28 14.74 43.13
CA SER A 68 -50.29 15.66 42.55
C SER A 68 -48.92 14.99 42.40
N GLU A 69 -48.46 14.25 43.42
CA GLU A 69 -47.22 13.48 43.37
C GLU A 69 -47.27 12.39 42.29
N LEU A 70 -48.41 11.69 42.17
CA LEU A 70 -48.61 10.69 41.12
C LEU A 70 -48.49 11.32 39.73
N THR A 71 -49.13 12.47 39.49
CA THR A 71 -49.05 13.14 38.18
C THR A 71 -47.63 13.58 37.83
N VAL A 72 -46.86 14.07 38.81
CA VAL A 72 -45.45 14.41 38.61
C VAL A 72 -44.65 13.15 38.30
N SER A 73 -44.81 12.09 39.09
CA SER A 73 -44.09 10.82 38.88
C SER A 73 -44.39 10.17 37.53
N GLU A 74 -45.65 10.22 37.08
CA GLU A 74 -46.05 9.75 35.75
C GLU A 74 -45.38 10.57 34.63
N SER A 75 -45.30 11.90 34.79
CA SER A 75 -44.62 12.77 33.83
C SER A 75 -43.11 12.52 33.77
N GLU A 76 -42.46 12.29 34.92
CA GLU A 76 -41.03 11.97 35.00
C GLU A 76 -40.74 10.61 34.35
N LYS A 77 -41.58 9.60 34.63
CA LYS A 77 -41.47 8.28 34.02
C LYS A 77 -41.59 8.34 32.50
N GLU A 78 -42.53 9.13 31.97
CA GLU A 78 -42.69 9.29 30.53
C GLU A 78 -41.50 10.03 29.91
N ALA A 79 -41.00 11.08 30.56
CA ALA A 79 -39.80 11.79 30.12
C ALA A 79 -38.57 10.87 30.06
N MET A 80 -38.39 10.02 31.07
CA MET A 80 -37.30 9.04 31.10
C MET A 80 -37.44 7.99 30.00
N ARG A 81 -38.67 7.55 29.69
CA ARG A 81 -38.93 6.62 28.58
C ARG A 81 -38.53 7.24 27.24
N ILE A 82 -38.98 8.48 26.96
CA ILE A 82 -38.67 9.19 25.72
C ILE A 82 -37.16 9.41 25.57
N GLN A 83 -36.48 9.77 26.66
CA GLN A 83 -35.03 9.95 26.65
C GLN A 83 -34.31 8.63 26.34
N TYR A 84 -34.76 7.52 26.92
CA TYR A 84 -34.19 6.20 26.64
C TYR A 84 -34.39 5.80 25.18
N GLU A 85 -35.60 5.97 24.64
CA GLU A 85 -35.93 5.67 23.24
C GLU A 85 -35.08 6.50 22.28
N THR A 86 -34.99 7.81 22.49
CA THR A 86 -34.13 8.70 21.70
C THR A 86 -32.66 8.28 21.75
N SER A 87 -32.16 7.89 22.94
CA SER A 87 -30.78 7.42 23.08
C SER A 87 -30.56 6.07 22.38
N LEU A 88 -31.58 5.20 22.37
CA LEU A 88 -31.51 3.91 21.70
C LEU A 88 -31.46 4.10 20.18
N ASP A 89 -32.35 4.93 19.63
CA ASP A 89 -32.39 5.27 18.21
C ASP A 89 -31.07 5.90 17.74
N ARG A 90 -30.51 6.83 18.52
CA ARG A 90 -29.19 7.42 18.24
C ARG A 90 -28.10 6.35 18.20
N ARG A 91 -28.09 5.41 19.15
CA ARG A 91 -27.09 4.33 19.15
C ARG A 91 -27.26 3.39 17.96
N GLU A 92 -28.50 3.12 17.55
CA GLU A 92 -28.77 2.24 16.41
C GLU A 92 -28.34 2.88 15.09
N THR A 93 -28.58 4.19 14.91
CA THR A 93 -28.10 4.92 13.73
C THR A 93 -26.58 5.01 13.68
N GLU A 94 -25.92 5.30 14.81
CA GLU A 94 -24.46 5.28 14.93
C GLU A 94 -23.88 3.90 14.60
N LYS A 95 -24.49 2.83 15.11
CA LYS A 95 -24.10 1.46 14.81
C LYS A 95 -24.17 1.18 13.30
N LYS A 96 -25.29 1.51 12.66
CA LYS A 96 -25.46 1.33 11.20
C LYS A 96 -24.43 2.12 10.39
N GLN A 97 -24.13 3.35 10.81
CA GLN A 97 -23.12 4.19 10.17
C GLN A 97 -21.72 3.58 10.30
N LEU A 98 -21.34 3.14 11.50
CA LEU A 98 -20.05 2.50 11.74
C LEU A 98 -19.93 1.17 10.98
N GLU A 99 -20.99 0.37 10.93
CA GLU A 99 -21.02 -0.87 10.13
C GLU A 99 -20.83 -0.58 8.64
N PHE A 100 -21.46 0.46 8.11
CA PHE A 100 -21.25 0.90 6.72
C PHE A 100 -19.80 1.31 6.47
N GLN A 101 -19.21 2.14 7.33
CA GLN A 101 -17.81 2.56 7.21
C GLN A 101 -16.85 1.37 7.29
N LEU A 102 -17.10 0.44 8.21
CA LEU A 102 -16.29 -0.77 8.37
C LEU A 102 -16.34 -1.63 7.10
N ASN A 103 -17.53 -1.82 6.52
CA ASN A 103 -17.70 -2.59 5.30
C ASN A 103 -17.04 -1.90 4.08
N ALA A 104 -17.14 -0.59 3.97
CA ALA A 104 -16.46 0.18 2.93
C ALA A 104 -14.93 0.03 3.04
N ALA A 105 -14.36 0.27 4.22
CA ALA A 105 -12.93 0.10 4.47
C ALA A 105 -12.45 -1.34 4.24
N ARG A 106 -13.26 -2.34 4.60
CA ARG A 106 -12.97 -3.75 4.32
C ARG A 106 -12.97 -4.05 2.82
N GLY A 107 -13.89 -3.45 2.07
CA GLY A 107 -13.93 -3.53 0.61
C GLY A 107 -12.66 -2.98 -0.02
N GLU A 108 -12.29 -1.74 0.33
CA GLU A 108 -11.06 -1.08 -0.14
C GLU A 108 -9.80 -1.88 0.21
N ALA A 109 -9.70 -2.38 1.45
CA ALA A 109 -8.57 -3.21 1.87
C ALA A 109 -8.47 -4.51 1.07
N SER A 110 -9.60 -5.14 0.76
CA SER A 110 -9.63 -6.36 -0.05
C SER A 110 -9.21 -6.10 -1.50
N GLU A 111 -9.66 -4.98 -2.08
CA GLU A 111 -9.27 -4.57 -3.43
C GLU A 111 -7.77 -4.25 -3.50
N LEU A 112 -7.26 -3.50 -2.52
CA LEU A 112 -5.84 -3.19 -2.42
C LEU A 112 -5.01 -4.47 -2.30
N LYS A 113 -5.45 -5.43 -1.48
CA LYS A 113 -4.80 -6.74 -1.34
C LYS A 113 -4.73 -7.49 -2.68
N ILE A 114 -5.83 -7.48 -3.45
CA ILE A 114 -5.86 -8.12 -4.79
C ILE A 114 -4.88 -7.43 -5.73
N ARG A 115 -4.88 -6.09 -5.76
CA ARG A 115 -3.95 -5.30 -6.60
C ARG A 115 -2.49 -5.58 -6.26
N ILE A 116 -2.15 -5.56 -4.97
CA ILE A 116 -0.79 -5.87 -4.48
C ILE A 116 -0.41 -7.30 -4.89
N SER A 117 -1.29 -8.28 -4.66
CA SER A 117 -1.00 -9.67 -5.00
C SER A 117 -0.72 -9.86 -6.49
N ARG A 118 -1.49 -9.19 -7.35
CA ARG A 118 -1.30 -9.23 -8.81
C ARG A 118 0.04 -8.59 -9.22
N ILE A 119 0.40 -7.45 -8.64
CA ILE A 119 1.67 -6.79 -8.92
C ILE A 119 2.85 -7.68 -8.48
N LEU A 120 2.77 -8.26 -7.28
CA LEU A 120 3.81 -9.17 -6.79
C LEU A 120 3.97 -10.40 -7.69
N GLU A 121 2.86 -10.97 -8.18
CA GLU A 121 2.92 -12.08 -9.12
C GLU A 121 3.61 -11.70 -10.44
N LEU A 122 3.28 -10.53 -11.00
CA LEU A 122 3.92 -10.02 -12.21
C LEU A 122 5.42 -9.77 -12.02
N LEU A 123 5.80 -9.12 -10.91
CA LEU A 123 7.20 -8.87 -10.57
C LEU A 123 7.98 -10.18 -10.39
N THR A 124 7.39 -11.16 -9.69
CA THR A 124 8.00 -12.48 -9.50
C THR A 124 8.25 -13.16 -10.85
N ARG A 125 7.28 -13.13 -11.76
CA ARG A 125 7.43 -13.68 -13.12
C ARG A 125 8.52 -12.95 -13.91
N GLN A 126 8.57 -11.62 -13.80
CA GLN A 126 9.57 -10.81 -14.49
C GLN A 126 10.99 -11.12 -13.99
N ILE A 127 11.18 -11.23 -12.67
CA ILE A 127 12.46 -11.61 -12.06
C ILE A 127 12.89 -12.98 -12.55
N ALA A 128 12.01 -13.98 -12.54
CA ALA A 128 12.33 -15.33 -13.01
C ALA A 128 12.77 -15.36 -14.49
N VAL A 129 12.14 -14.55 -15.35
CA VAL A 129 12.54 -14.41 -16.76
C VAL A 129 13.90 -13.73 -16.88
N GLN A 130 14.15 -12.67 -16.11
CA GLN A 130 15.43 -11.98 -16.10
C GLN A 130 16.56 -12.89 -15.61
N GLU A 131 16.35 -13.62 -14.52
CA GLU A 131 17.30 -14.61 -13.99
C GLU A 131 17.66 -15.66 -15.05
N LYS A 132 16.65 -16.16 -15.78
CA LYS A 132 16.88 -17.10 -16.88
C LYS A 132 17.74 -16.48 -17.99
N GLN A 133 17.45 -15.25 -18.41
CA GLN A 133 18.22 -14.54 -19.43
C GLN A 133 19.66 -14.27 -18.97
N PHE A 134 19.86 -13.86 -17.71
CA PHE A 134 21.19 -13.67 -17.14
C PHE A 134 21.97 -14.98 -17.06
N LEU A 135 21.31 -16.09 -16.72
CA LEU A 135 21.94 -17.40 -16.69
C LEU A 135 22.39 -17.85 -18.09
N GLU A 136 21.55 -17.66 -19.10
CA GLU A 136 21.88 -17.95 -20.51
C GLU A 136 23.05 -17.07 -20.99
N LEU A 137 23.02 -15.77 -20.69
CA LEU A 137 24.11 -14.84 -21.04
C LEU A 137 25.42 -15.20 -20.33
N THR A 138 25.35 -15.59 -19.05
CA THR A 138 26.54 -15.99 -18.30
C THR A 138 27.18 -17.23 -18.90
N ARG A 139 26.38 -18.20 -19.36
CA ARG A 139 26.88 -19.39 -20.06
C ARG A 139 27.56 -19.02 -21.38
N THR A 140 26.92 -18.21 -22.23
CA THR A 140 27.51 -17.82 -23.52
C THR A 140 28.80 -17.02 -23.36
N VAL A 141 28.87 -16.13 -22.37
CA VAL A 141 30.11 -15.40 -22.04
C VAL A 141 31.19 -16.36 -21.54
N GLY A 142 30.82 -17.38 -20.74
CA GLY A 142 31.73 -18.44 -20.32
C GLY A 142 32.31 -19.21 -21.52
N ASP A 143 31.44 -19.71 -22.41
CA ASP A 143 31.85 -20.44 -23.62
C ASP A 143 32.79 -19.61 -24.51
N LEU A 144 32.46 -18.32 -24.70
CA LEU A 144 33.30 -17.38 -25.46
C LEU A 144 34.64 -17.11 -24.78
N ALA A 145 34.68 -17.04 -23.45
CA ALA A 145 35.92 -16.84 -22.70
C ALA A 145 36.84 -18.06 -22.81
N GLU A 146 36.29 -19.27 -22.74
CA GLU A 146 37.02 -20.52 -22.97
C GLU A 146 37.59 -20.58 -24.38
N GLU A 147 36.77 -20.31 -25.40
CA GLU A 147 37.22 -20.34 -26.79
C GLU A 147 38.28 -19.29 -27.08
N LYS A 148 38.11 -18.08 -26.52
CA LYS A 148 39.13 -17.02 -26.58
C LYS A 148 40.45 -17.46 -25.94
N SER A 149 40.40 -18.21 -24.85
CA SER A 149 41.60 -18.76 -24.22
C SER A 149 42.27 -19.82 -25.11
N ARG A 150 41.49 -20.71 -25.72
CA ARG A 150 42.00 -21.73 -26.66
C ARG A 150 42.66 -21.11 -27.88
N LEU A 151 42.00 -20.12 -28.51
CA LEU A 151 42.53 -19.40 -29.67
C LEU A 151 43.81 -18.64 -29.34
N ARG A 152 43.91 -18.03 -28.15
CA ARG A 152 45.16 -17.37 -27.71
C ARG A 152 46.31 -18.36 -27.56
N ASN A 153 46.05 -19.54 -27.00
CA ASN A 153 47.08 -20.58 -26.85
C ASN A 153 47.54 -21.08 -28.22
N ALA A 154 46.62 -21.37 -29.14
CA ALA A 154 46.94 -21.78 -30.51
C ALA A 154 47.72 -20.70 -31.28
N LEU A 155 47.37 -19.43 -31.10
CA LEU A 155 48.11 -18.31 -31.67
C LEU A 155 49.54 -18.23 -31.12
N ALA A 156 49.74 -18.43 -29.82
CA ALA A 156 51.06 -18.45 -29.20
C ALA A 156 51.91 -19.62 -29.73
N GLU A 157 51.34 -20.82 -29.87
CA GLU A 157 52.02 -21.98 -30.47
C GLU A 157 52.45 -21.71 -31.91
N LYS A 158 51.56 -21.12 -32.73
CA LYS A 158 51.87 -20.77 -34.11
C LYS A 158 52.93 -19.67 -34.21
N GLN A 159 52.91 -18.68 -33.32
CA GLN A 159 53.95 -17.66 -33.25
C GLN A 159 55.32 -18.28 -32.93
N MET A 160 55.38 -19.22 -31.99
CA MET A 160 56.62 -19.92 -31.67
C MET A 160 57.15 -20.74 -32.85
N GLU A 161 56.26 -21.41 -33.60
CA GLU A 161 56.63 -22.16 -34.80
C GLU A 161 57.17 -21.25 -35.90
N THR A 162 56.53 -20.09 -36.14
CA THR A 162 57.01 -19.11 -37.12
C THR A 162 58.36 -18.52 -36.72
N ASP A 163 58.55 -18.19 -35.44
CA ASP A 163 59.81 -17.65 -34.93
C ASP A 163 60.95 -18.68 -35.09
N ALA A 164 60.65 -19.97 -34.87
CA ALA A 164 61.60 -21.06 -35.08
C ALA A 164 61.99 -21.23 -36.56
N LEU A 165 61.01 -21.25 -37.47
CA LEU A 165 61.22 -21.34 -38.91
C LEU A 165 61.97 -20.12 -39.46
N GLU A 166 61.66 -18.91 -38.98
CA GLU A 166 62.38 -17.69 -39.35
C GLU A 166 63.85 -17.77 -38.90
N GLY A 167 64.10 -18.29 -37.69
CA GLY A 167 65.44 -18.57 -37.20
C GLY A 167 66.19 -19.63 -38.03
N GLU A 168 65.51 -20.65 -38.55
CA GLU A 168 66.10 -21.64 -39.48
C GLU A 168 66.36 -21.05 -40.87
N PHE A 169 65.42 -20.27 -41.41
CA PHE A 169 65.56 -19.57 -42.68
C PHE A 169 66.74 -18.60 -42.64
N GLN A 170 66.90 -17.85 -41.56
CA GLN A 170 68.03 -16.94 -41.40
C GLN A 170 69.36 -17.69 -41.33
N ARG A 171 69.43 -18.82 -40.61
CA ARG A 171 70.60 -19.70 -40.56
C ARG A 171 70.97 -20.27 -41.94
N THR A 172 69.99 -20.74 -42.70
CA THR A 172 70.21 -21.28 -44.05
C THR A 172 70.65 -20.19 -45.04
N LYS A 173 70.06 -18.99 -44.96
CA LYS A 173 70.49 -17.81 -45.71
C LYS A 173 71.94 -17.45 -45.43
N GLU A 174 72.35 -17.40 -44.16
CA GLU A 174 73.75 -17.14 -43.77
C GLU A 174 74.72 -18.21 -44.29
N LEU A 175 74.33 -19.49 -44.27
CA LEU A 175 75.13 -20.58 -44.84
C LEU A 175 75.29 -20.44 -46.35
N LEU A 176 74.22 -20.11 -47.07
CA LEU A 176 74.25 -19.88 -48.52
C LEU A 176 75.14 -18.68 -48.88
N GLU A 177 75.05 -17.59 -48.12
CA GLU A 177 75.94 -16.43 -48.28
C GLU A 177 77.41 -16.79 -48.04
N LYS A 178 77.72 -17.61 -47.01
CA LYS A 178 79.09 -18.10 -46.77
C LYS A 178 79.58 -19.00 -47.91
N ALA A 179 78.73 -19.91 -48.40
CA ALA A 179 79.05 -20.80 -49.52
C ALA A 179 79.28 -20.01 -50.82
N THR A 180 78.44 -19.03 -51.15
CA THR A 180 78.64 -18.16 -52.32
C THR A 180 79.86 -17.26 -52.19
N ARG A 181 80.24 -16.81 -50.99
CA ARG A 181 81.52 -16.13 -50.74
C ARG A 181 82.72 -17.08 -50.90
N SER A 182 82.60 -18.35 -50.50
CA SER A 182 83.63 -19.38 -50.68
C SER A 182 83.76 -19.87 -52.14
N GLY A 183 82.67 -19.89 -52.90
CA GLY A 183 82.64 -20.28 -54.33
C GLY A 183 83.18 -19.20 -55.28
N ARG A 184 83.51 -18.01 -54.79
CA ARG A 184 84.19 -16.96 -55.57
C ARG A 184 85.72 -17.01 -55.47
N CYS A 185 86.29 -18.10 -54.95
CA CYS A 185 87.72 -18.28 -54.93
C CYS A 185 88.10 -19.68 -55.42
N LYS A 186 88.31 -19.76 -56.75
CA LYS A 186 89.05 -20.76 -57.56
C LYS A 186 88.20 -21.51 -58.59
N ASP A 187 88.51 -21.17 -59.85
CA ASP A 187 88.55 -22.03 -61.04
C ASP A 187 87.25 -22.37 -61.79
N ALA A 188 86.52 -21.35 -62.27
CA ALA A 188 85.54 -21.55 -63.35
C ALA A 188 85.51 -20.42 -64.40
N ALA A 189 86.64 -19.72 -64.61
CA ALA A 189 86.75 -18.72 -65.69
C ALA A 189 87.46 -19.24 -66.95
N ARG A 190 87.85 -20.51 -67.00
CA ARG A 190 88.45 -21.13 -68.19
C ARG A 190 87.97 -22.58 -68.30
N MET A 191 87.56 -22.97 -69.49
CA MET A 191 87.16 -24.33 -69.91
C MET A 191 85.70 -24.70 -69.64
N ALA A 192 84.82 -24.38 -70.60
CA ALA A 192 83.97 -25.36 -71.28
C ALA A 192 82.94 -24.63 -72.16
N HIS A 193 83.42 -24.02 -73.25
CA HIS A 193 82.66 -24.12 -74.49
C HIS A 193 82.73 -25.59 -74.94
N GLN A 194 81.66 -26.07 -75.59
CA GLN A 194 81.62 -27.26 -76.45
C GLN A 194 81.09 -28.54 -75.83
N ALA A 195 79.76 -28.63 -75.68
CA ALA A 195 78.95 -29.76 -76.15
C ALA A 195 77.45 -29.49 -75.90
N CYS A 196 76.70 -29.41 -76.99
CA CYS A 196 75.30 -29.80 -77.20
C CYS A 196 74.26 -29.62 -76.08
N GLN A 197 73.17 -28.89 -76.40
CA GLN A 197 71.78 -29.40 -76.47
C GLN A 197 70.82 -28.21 -76.67
N THR A 198 70.31 -28.00 -77.89
CA THR A 198 68.99 -28.42 -78.44
C THR A 198 67.85 -27.44 -78.16
N GLU A 199 67.36 -26.88 -79.26
CA GLU A 199 65.97 -26.52 -79.62
C GLU A 199 65.20 -25.53 -78.74
N GLU A 200 64.99 -24.34 -79.32
CA GLU A 200 63.86 -23.47 -79.02
C GLU A 200 62.55 -24.22 -79.33
N LEU A 201 61.77 -24.52 -78.30
CA LEU A 201 60.37 -24.91 -78.46
C LEU A 201 59.48 -23.71 -78.14
N GLU A 202 58.91 -23.11 -79.18
CA GLU A 202 57.60 -22.48 -79.10
C GLU A 202 56.55 -23.57 -78.83
N ILE A 203 55.84 -23.45 -77.71
CA ILE A 203 54.52 -24.08 -77.55
C ILE A 203 53.53 -22.98 -77.16
N THR A 204 52.67 -22.68 -78.11
CA THR A 204 51.33 -22.14 -77.90
C THR A 204 50.45 -23.21 -77.25
N THR A 205 49.87 -22.92 -76.09
CA THR A 205 48.59 -23.51 -75.68
C THR A 205 47.79 -22.50 -74.90
N ASN A 206 46.74 -22.01 -75.55
CA ASN A 206 45.57 -21.46 -74.90
C ASN A 206 44.97 -22.51 -73.97
N THR A 207 44.61 -22.11 -72.76
CA THR A 207 43.48 -22.70 -72.05
C THR A 207 42.89 -21.59 -71.18
N GLU A 208 41.90 -20.93 -71.76
CA GLU A 208 40.79 -20.36 -71.00
C GLU A 208 40.13 -21.52 -70.24
N GLU A 209 40.08 -21.43 -68.92
CA GLU A 209 39.01 -22.06 -68.15
C GLU A 209 38.30 -20.96 -67.37
N GLU A 210 37.06 -20.73 -67.78
CA GLU A 210 36.03 -20.02 -67.05
C GLU A 210 35.99 -20.48 -65.59
N PHE A 211 36.07 -19.52 -64.68
CA PHE A 211 35.31 -19.59 -63.44
C PHE A 211 34.49 -18.31 -63.33
N ASP A 212 33.31 -18.35 -63.94
CA ASP A 212 32.16 -17.60 -63.48
C ASP A 212 31.58 -18.33 -62.25
N ARG A 213 31.63 -17.66 -61.09
CA ARG A 213 30.51 -17.67 -60.16
C ARG A 213 30.71 -16.64 -59.05
N ASP A 214 29.75 -15.74 -59.02
CA ASP A 214 29.24 -15.09 -57.82
C ASP A 214 30.11 -13.98 -57.24
N SER A 215 30.09 -12.86 -57.96
CA SER A 215 29.46 -11.63 -57.47
C SER A 215 29.13 -11.64 -55.97
N ILE A 216 30.13 -11.39 -55.11
CA ILE A 216 29.84 -10.86 -53.77
C ILE A 216 29.53 -9.38 -53.98
N SER A 217 28.31 -9.14 -54.48
CA SER A 217 27.56 -7.95 -54.14
C SER A 217 27.69 -7.79 -52.64
N CYS A 218 28.50 -6.82 -52.20
CA CYS A 218 28.34 -6.25 -50.89
C CYS A 218 26.92 -5.69 -50.86
N ARG A 219 25.97 -6.53 -50.42
CA ARG A 219 24.65 -6.08 -50.01
C ARG A 219 24.88 -5.27 -48.75
N LEU A 220 25.32 -4.02 -48.93
CA LEU A 220 25.07 -2.94 -48.01
C LEU A 220 23.58 -2.99 -47.74
N GLN A 221 23.20 -3.67 -46.65
CA GLN A 221 21.89 -3.47 -46.09
C GLN A 221 21.79 -1.98 -45.84
N ASN A 222 20.85 -1.34 -46.54
CA ASN A 222 20.44 0.02 -46.29
C ASN A 222 20.00 0.11 -44.82
N VAL A 223 20.93 0.37 -43.90
CA VAL A 223 20.60 0.84 -42.57
C VAL A 223 20.13 2.27 -42.78
N ARG A 224 18.83 2.41 -43.01
CA ARG A 224 18.16 3.70 -42.97
C ARG A 224 18.34 4.23 -41.56
N ILE A 225 19.27 5.19 -41.40
CA ILE A 225 19.43 5.94 -40.16
C ILE A 225 18.08 6.63 -39.94
N LYS A 226 17.32 6.15 -38.96
CA LYS A 226 16.03 6.73 -38.60
C LYS A 226 16.24 8.18 -38.17
N SER A 227 15.55 9.09 -38.83
CA SER A 227 15.57 10.52 -38.49
C SER A 227 14.84 10.74 -37.17
N LYS A 228 15.07 11.87 -36.51
CA LYS A 228 14.32 12.28 -35.29
C LYS A 228 12.79 12.25 -35.50
N ASN A 229 12.35 12.34 -36.76
CA ASN A 229 10.94 12.32 -37.15
C ASN A 229 10.37 10.90 -37.37
N ASP A 230 11.21 9.86 -37.32
CA ASP A 230 10.81 8.44 -37.40
C ASP A 230 10.59 7.82 -35.99
N LEU A 231 10.55 8.66 -34.94
CA LEU A 231 10.29 8.26 -33.57
C LEU A 231 8.85 8.59 -33.21
N ASP A 232 8.11 7.61 -32.67
CA ASP A 232 6.77 7.82 -32.14
C ASP A 232 6.77 8.88 -31.03
N GLU A 233 5.69 9.65 -30.90
CA GLU A 233 5.55 10.60 -29.81
C GLU A 233 5.70 9.89 -28.45
N PRO A 234 6.42 10.50 -27.49
CA PRO A 234 6.69 9.86 -26.21
C PRO A 234 5.37 9.56 -25.48
N THR A 235 5.13 8.28 -25.23
CA THR A 235 3.96 7.85 -24.45
C THR A 235 4.13 8.23 -22.98
N THR A 236 3.02 8.44 -22.27
CA THR A 236 2.99 8.71 -20.83
C THR A 236 3.71 7.62 -20.04
N GLU A 237 3.55 6.36 -20.45
CA GLU A 237 4.25 5.21 -19.86
C GLU A 237 5.76 5.23 -20.16
N GLY A 238 6.17 5.56 -21.40
CA GLY A 238 7.57 5.70 -21.76
C GLY A 238 8.27 6.83 -21.01
N THR A 239 7.54 7.90 -20.70
CA THR A 239 8.02 9.02 -19.87
C THR A 239 8.22 8.57 -18.42
N LEU A 240 7.26 7.84 -17.85
CA LEU A 240 7.35 7.30 -16.49
C LEU A 240 8.55 6.34 -16.33
N LEU A 241 8.78 5.46 -17.30
CA LEU A 241 9.93 4.56 -17.31
C LEU A 241 11.24 5.33 -17.39
N ARG A 242 11.28 6.41 -18.19
CA ARG A 242 12.48 7.25 -18.26
C ARG A 242 12.77 7.96 -16.94
N GLU A 243 11.74 8.41 -16.23
CA GLU A 243 11.89 9.01 -14.90
C GLU A 243 12.33 8.01 -13.82
N LEU A 244 11.82 6.78 -13.85
CA LEU A 244 12.19 5.76 -12.86
C LEU A 244 13.64 5.28 -13.00
N PHE A 245 14.14 5.14 -14.24
CA PHE A 245 15.43 4.50 -14.49
C PHE A 245 16.56 5.47 -14.89
N PHE A 246 16.22 6.67 -15.38
CA PHE A 246 17.22 7.60 -15.92
C PHE A 246 17.14 9.01 -15.33
N ARG A 247 16.28 9.25 -14.33
CA ARG A 247 16.30 10.50 -13.58
C ARG A 247 17.60 10.57 -12.78
N LYS A 248 18.42 11.57 -13.08
CA LYS A 248 19.55 11.94 -12.22
C LYS A 248 18.97 12.51 -10.92
N PRO A 249 19.35 11.99 -9.74
CA PRO A 249 18.91 12.59 -8.48
C PRO A 249 19.35 14.05 -8.43
N SER A 250 18.40 14.98 -8.25
CA SER A 250 18.76 16.36 -7.91
C SER A 250 19.25 16.37 -6.47
N VAL A 251 20.32 17.11 -6.22
CA VAL A 251 21.01 17.20 -4.92
C VAL A 251 20.07 17.69 -3.80
N GLU A 252 18.92 18.28 -4.15
CA GLU A 252 17.91 18.78 -3.21
C GLU A 252 16.95 17.71 -2.64
N GLU A 253 16.86 16.51 -3.25
CA GLU A 253 16.04 15.40 -2.72
C GLU A 253 16.84 14.44 -1.80
N SER A 254 18.15 14.68 -1.62
CA SER A 254 19.05 13.82 -0.83
C SER A 254 19.08 14.20 0.66
N GLY A 255 17.90 14.29 1.28
CA GLY A 255 17.78 14.39 2.73
C GLY A 255 18.10 13.04 3.40
N SER A 256 19.35 12.89 3.86
CA SER A 256 19.84 11.86 4.80
C SER A 256 19.21 10.46 4.70
N LEU A 257 19.71 9.63 3.79
CA LEU A 257 19.66 8.18 4.00
C LEU A 257 20.99 7.75 4.63
N ASP A 258 20.97 7.69 5.97
CA ASP A 258 22.06 7.15 6.78
C ASP A 258 22.08 5.62 6.58
N ILE A 259 22.86 5.16 5.60
CA ILE A 259 23.05 3.73 5.34
C ILE A 259 24.08 3.23 6.35
N ILE A 260 23.60 2.70 7.48
CA ILE A 260 24.43 1.99 8.45
C ILE A 260 24.91 0.68 7.81
N PRO A 261 26.23 0.45 7.65
CA PRO A 261 26.74 -0.83 7.19
C PRO A 261 26.56 -1.87 8.29
N VAL A 262 25.73 -2.89 8.03
CA VAL A 262 25.63 -4.07 8.89
C VAL A 262 26.92 -4.88 8.73
N LEU A 263 27.81 -4.77 9.72
CA LEU A 263 28.87 -5.75 9.92
C LEU A 263 28.25 -6.96 10.64
N SER A 264 28.29 -8.11 9.98
CA SER A 264 27.93 -9.40 10.55
C SER A 264 28.92 -9.79 11.66
N GLU A 265 28.43 -9.90 12.90
CA GLU A 265 29.18 -10.52 14.00
C GLU A 265 28.51 -11.85 14.38
N SER A 266 29.06 -12.94 13.86
CA SER A 266 29.08 -14.19 14.61
C SER A 266 30.30 -14.12 15.54
N ASP A 267 30.10 -14.54 16.79
CA ASP A 267 31.09 -14.66 17.87
C ASP A 267 31.47 -13.37 18.61
N LEU A 268 30.77 -13.12 19.72
CA LEU A 268 31.39 -13.09 21.04
C LEU A 268 30.32 -13.09 22.15
N LYS A 269 30.12 -14.28 22.73
CA LYS A 269 29.61 -14.42 24.10
C LYS A 269 30.51 -13.57 25.03
N THR A 270 29.92 -12.75 25.88
CA THR A 270 29.93 -12.94 27.34
C THR A 270 29.36 -11.73 28.10
N ARG A 271 28.69 -12.07 29.21
CA ARG A 271 28.37 -11.26 30.42
C ARG A 271 26.97 -10.66 30.53
N HIS A 272 26.15 -11.46 31.22
CA HIS A 272 25.11 -11.04 32.16
C HIS A 272 25.40 -9.70 32.87
N THR A 273 24.39 -8.82 32.92
CA THR A 273 23.87 -8.26 34.18
C THR A 273 22.47 -7.65 33.97
N LYS A 274 21.48 -8.09 34.78
CA LYS A 274 20.23 -7.36 35.12
C LYS A 274 20.58 -6.25 36.13
N PRO A 275 19.85 -5.11 36.20
CA PRO A 275 18.55 -5.01 36.92
C PRO A 275 17.52 -4.11 36.17
N ALA A 276 16.21 -4.36 36.16
CA ALA A 276 15.21 -4.25 37.23
C ALA A 276 15.07 -2.82 37.81
N LEU A 277 14.04 -2.07 37.36
CA LEU A 277 12.87 -1.61 38.14
C LEU A 277 12.33 -0.26 37.60
N PHE A 278 11.04 -0.26 37.27
CA PHE A 278 10.12 0.89 37.32
C PHE A 278 9.80 1.23 38.80
N PRO A 279 9.30 2.43 39.11
CA PRO A 279 7.90 2.79 38.82
C PRO A 279 7.73 3.73 37.63
#